data_AF-A0A6H5IKR0-F1
#
_entry.id   AF-A0A6H5IKR0-F1
#
_cell.length_a   1.000
_cell.length_b   1.000
_cell.length_c   1.000
_cell.angle_alpha   90.00
_cell.angle_beta   90.00
_cell.angle_gamma   90.00
#
_symmetry.space_group_name_H-M   'P 1'
#
loop_
_entity.id
_entity.type
_entity.pdbx_description
1 polymer ?
#
loop_
_entity_poly.entity_id
_entity_poly.type
_entity_poly.pdbx_seq_one_letter_code
_entity_poly.pdbx_strand_id
1 'polypeptide(L)'
;MYKIDENSYIRYYSMLTPEYHDFLRRNFEENFVKLKAMRENVKWEIEEERREFLRQLYHLIQNWEGQTHFPLPNLRDIFRREEIDWLLKEEVKNGIRGTFIDFVIKTGYKDEPDLDEESSPHRTTAVHHSFGQSTYYYSGLVSKLFNIYNRFDINYTDELGLTHHHVACKHGLDDIVEKFLEHGQIDPNCLVPETGDSPLHLALEARSKKSVESLLRVGADPNSANKEGLTPLHIICKRHDDNVELFEMLFELSDEKYHPVQIDARDELGNTPLHLALNNGPKKIVELLLRRGADTNLANKEGLTPLYIICNRHDDNVELFEMLFELSNIKYQPVKINSQDKLGKTALHFQRFSSKTMLTI
;
A
#
# COMPACT_ATOMS: atom_id res chain seq x y z
N MET A 1 -10.37 0.92 22.30
CA MET A 1 -11.52 1.80 22.00
C MET A 1 -12.43 1.86 23.22
N TYR A 2 -12.39 2.95 23.98
CA TYR A 2 -13.47 3.25 24.93
C TYR A 2 -14.57 3.95 24.13
N LYS A 3 -15.70 3.27 23.89
CA LYS A 3 -16.93 3.95 23.48
C LYS A 3 -17.32 4.86 24.65
N ILE A 4 -17.14 6.16 24.50
CA ILE A 4 -17.77 7.13 25.40
C ILE A 4 -19.25 7.11 24.99
N ASP A 5 -20.05 6.45 25.82
CA ASP A 5 -21.50 6.42 25.76
C ASP A 5 -22.05 7.87 25.79
N GLU A 6 -23.01 8.21 24.93
CA GLU A 6 -23.65 9.55 24.90
C GLU A 6 -24.19 9.96 26.29
N ASN A 7 -24.57 9.00 27.14
CA ASN A 7 -24.98 9.29 28.52
C ASN A 7 -23.82 9.70 29.43
N SER A 8 -22.58 9.33 29.10
CA SER A 8 -21.38 9.78 29.81
C SER A 8 -21.07 11.25 29.50
N TYR A 9 -21.33 11.69 28.27
CA TYR A 9 -21.21 13.07 27.82
C TYR A 9 -22.23 13.97 28.52
N ILE A 10 -23.51 13.59 28.51
CA ILE A 10 -24.58 14.33 29.21
C ILE A 10 -24.28 14.43 30.73
N ARG A 11 -23.74 13.36 31.35
CA ARG A 11 -23.32 13.37 32.75
C ARG A 11 -22.18 14.35 33.03
N TYR A 12 -21.12 14.37 32.23
CA TYR A 12 -20.00 15.29 32.41
C TYR A 12 -20.46 16.75 32.26
N TYR A 13 -21.29 17.03 31.25
CA TYR A 13 -21.86 18.36 31.02
C TYR A 13 -22.80 18.82 32.14
N SER A 14 -23.54 17.92 32.76
CA SER A 14 -24.38 18.23 33.94
C SER A 14 -23.56 18.56 35.20
N MET A 15 -22.25 18.27 35.21
CA MET A 15 -21.34 18.55 36.32
C MET A 15 -20.52 19.84 36.15
N LEU A 16 -20.59 20.50 34.99
CA LEU A 16 -19.87 21.76 34.72
C LEU A 16 -20.67 22.97 35.24
N THR A 17 -19.96 23.98 35.77
CA THR A 17 -20.63 25.18 36.28
C THR A 17 -21.18 26.03 35.12
N PRO A 18 -22.28 26.77 35.32
CA PRO A 18 -22.83 27.68 34.30
C PRO A 18 -21.80 28.66 33.73
N GLU A 19 -20.87 29.15 34.55
CA GLU A 19 -19.80 30.06 34.10
C GLU A 19 -18.84 29.37 33.12
N TYR A 20 -18.57 28.09 33.32
CA TYR A 20 -17.72 27.32 32.42
C TYR A 20 -18.45 27.05 31.09
N HIS A 21 -19.75 26.76 31.11
CA HIS A 21 -20.56 26.65 29.88
C HIS A 21 -20.58 27.96 29.08
N ASP A 22 -20.76 29.10 29.73
CA ASP A 22 -20.75 30.42 29.08
C ASP A 22 -19.37 30.76 28.50
N PHE A 23 -18.29 30.44 29.21
CA PHE A 23 -16.93 30.59 28.71
C PHE A 23 -16.70 29.77 27.42
N LEU A 24 -17.09 28.50 27.43
CA LEU A 24 -16.96 27.61 26.27
C LEU A 24 -17.78 28.12 25.06
N ARG A 25 -19.03 28.55 25.29
CA ARG A 25 -19.89 29.12 24.24
C ARG A 25 -19.25 30.36 23.59
N ARG A 26 -18.76 31.31 24.40
CA ARG A 26 -18.11 32.52 23.87
C ARG A 26 -16.85 32.19 23.07
N ASN A 27 -16.04 31.26 23.56
CA ASN A 27 -14.85 30.81 22.87
C ASN A 27 -15.18 30.17 21.51
N PHE A 28 -16.23 29.33 21.45
CA PHE A 28 -16.74 28.80 20.19
C PHE A 28 -17.16 29.90 19.23
N GLU A 29 -17.99 30.85 19.68
CA GLU A 29 -18.48 31.95 18.84
C GLU A 29 -17.33 32.82 18.32
N GLU A 30 -16.35 33.15 19.15
CA GLU A 30 -15.16 33.92 18.78
C GLU A 30 -14.33 33.20 17.71
N ASN A 31 -14.01 31.92 17.90
CA ASN A 31 -13.23 31.14 16.94
C ASN A 31 -14.01 30.91 15.64
N PHE A 32 -15.33 30.70 15.72
CA PHE A 32 -16.19 30.52 14.56
C PHE A 32 -16.27 31.77 13.69
N VAL A 33 -16.51 32.94 14.30
CA VAL A 33 -16.54 34.23 13.58
C VAL A 33 -15.16 34.53 12.98
N LYS A 34 -14.09 34.27 13.73
CA LYS A 34 -12.71 34.45 13.24
C LYS A 34 -12.42 33.55 12.05
N LEU A 35 -12.82 32.28 12.10
CA LEU A 35 -12.63 31.33 11.00
C LEU A 35 -13.38 31.77 9.73
N LYS A 36 -14.65 32.20 9.87
CA LYS A 36 -15.43 32.74 8.73
C LYS A 36 -14.76 33.97 8.12
N ALA A 37 -14.36 34.94 8.94
CA ALA A 37 -13.67 36.14 8.47
C ALA A 37 -12.32 35.80 7.80
N MET A 38 -11.56 34.86 8.36
CA MET A 38 -10.33 34.39 7.72
C MET A 38 -10.61 33.81 6.34
N ARG A 39 -11.62 32.92 6.21
CA ARG A 39 -11.99 32.27 4.95
C ARG A 39 -12.48 33.27 3.89
N GLU A 40 -13.25 34.29 4.28
CA GLU A 40 -13.76 35.32 3.37
C GLU A 40 -12.67 36.22 2.77
N ASN A 41 -11.55 36.38 3.47
CA ASN A 41 -10.41 37.19 3.02
C ASN A 41 -9.47 36.44 2.06
N VAL A 42 -9.67 35.13 1.84
CA VAL A 42 -8.83 34.32 0.96
C VAL A 42 -9.35 34.36 -0.47
N LYS A 43 -8.49 34.72 -1.42
CA LYS A 43 -8.74 34.48 -2.83
C LYS A 43 -8.32 33.05 -3.17
N TRP A 44 -9.29 32.15 -3.23
CA TRP A 44 -9.06 30.71 -3.40
C TRP A 44 -8.41 30.33 -4.73
N GLU A 45 -8.43 31.21 -5.73
CA GLU A 45 -7.67 31.09 -6.97
C GLU A 45 -6.15 31.30 -6.81
N ILE A 46 -5.69 31.93 -5.72
CA ILE A 46 -4.26 32.19 -5.46
C ILE A 46 -3.71 31.14 -4.49
N GLU A 47 -2.71 30.37 -4.93
CA GLU A 47 -2.14 29.25 -4.15
C GLU A 47 -1.42 29.72 -2.88
N GLU A 48 -0.66 30.81 -2.95
CA GLU A 48 0.04 31.40 -1.81
C GLU A 48 -0.93 31.84 -0.71
N GLU A 49 -2.04 32.47 -1.08
CA GLU A 49 -3.07 32.90 -0.10
C GLU A 49 -3.73 31.69 0.58
N ARG A 50 -4.03 30.63 -0.16
CA ARG A 50 -4.59 29.40 0.41
C ARG A 50 -3.61 28.69 1.37
N ARG A 51 -2.31 28.66 1.02
CA ARG A 51 -1.26 28.10 1.90
C ARG A 51 -1.12 28.91 3.19
N GLU A 52 -1.12 30.23 3.07
CA GLU A 52 -1.05 31.12 4.22
C GLU A 52 -2.30 30.99 5.11
N PHE A 53 -3.49 30.86 4.50
CA PHE A 53 -4.71 30.53 5.23
C PHE A 53 -4.60 29.22 6.01
N LEU A 54 -4.13 28.14 5.36
CA LEU A 54 -3.95 26.84 6.03
C LEU A 54 -2.98 26.94 7.21
N ARG A 55 -1.90 27.73 7.09
CA ARG A 55 -0.97 28.02 8.19
C ARG A 55 -1.66 28.71 9.37
N GLN A 56 -2.46 29.74 9.10
CA GLN A 56 -3.22 30.45 10.13
C GLN A 56 -4.30 29.55 10.75
N LEU A 57 -4.93 28.70 9.95
CA LEU A 57 -5.92 27.73 10.37
C LEU A 57 -5.34 26.73 11.38
N TYR A 58 -4.11 26.23 11.16
CA TYR A 58 -3.45 25.35 12.14
C TYR A 58 -3.30 26.01 13.50
N HIS A 59 -2.88 27.28 13.55
CA HIS A 59 -2.77 28.02 14.80
C HIS A 59 -4.14 28.20 15.48
N LEU A 60 -5.19 28.44 14.70
CA LEU A 60 -6.55 28.56 15.23
C LEU A 60 -7.02 27.22 15.82
N ILE A 61 -6.86 26.11 15.09
CA ILE A 61 -7.27 24.77 15.52
C ILE A 61 -6.56 24.36 16.80
N GLN A 62 -5.25 24.58 16.91
CA GLN A 62 -4.50 24.24 18.12
C GLN A 62 -5.02 24.97 19.37
N ASN A 63 -5.43 26.23 19.22
CA ASN A 63 -6.06 26.98 20.31
C ASN A 63 -7.48 26.49 20.60
N TRP A 64 -8.19 26.01 19.57
CA TRP A 64 -9.57 25.52 19.65
C TRP A 64 -9.66 24.14 20.32
N GLU A 65 -8.70 23.24 20.09
CA GLU A 65 -8.68 21.86 20.59
C GLU A 65 -8.24 21.70 22.06
N GLY A 66 -7.80 22.76 22.73
CA GLY A 66 -7.43 22.74 24.15
C GLY A 66 -8.60 22.48 25.11
N GLN A 67 -9.82 22.35 24.60
CA GLN A 67 -11.05 22.18 25.36
C GLN A 67 -11.71 20.87 24.94
N THR A 68 -11.30 19.78 25.59
CA THR A 68 -11.98 18.50 25.43
C THR A 68 -13.45 18.71 25.78
N HIS A 69 -14.32 18.49 24.78
CA HIS A 69 -15.74 18.15 24.87
C HIS A 69 -16.77 19.09 24.22
N PHE A 70 -16.50 20.29 23.70
CA PHE A 70 -17.55 21.20 23.14
C PHE A 70 -17.91 20.91 21.65
N PRO A 71 -19.15 21.19 21.16
CA PRO A 71 -19.49 21.03 19.74
C PRO A 71 -18.56 21.84 18.83
N LEU A 72 -18.01 21.16 17.84
CA LEU A 72 -17.24 21.76 16.76
C LEU A 72 -18.18 22.26 15.65
N PRO A 73 -17.74 23.23 14.82
CA PRO A 73 -18.60 23.76 13.79
C PRO A 73 -18.92 22.71 12.74
N ASN A 74 -20.12 22.79 12.16
CA ASN A 74 -20.37 22.10 10.91
C ASN A 74 -19.53 22.79 9.82
N LEU A 75 -18.58 22.06 9.25
CA LEU A 75 -17.66 22.63 8.27
C LEU A 75 -18.35 23.16 7.01
N ARG A 76 -19.51 22.59 6.65
CA ARG A 76 -20.29 23.04 5.49
C ARG A 76 -20.92 24.43 5.68
N ASP A 77 -21.04 24.91 6.92
CA ASP A 77 -21.52 26.27 7.21
C ASP A 77 -20.44 27.34 6.97
N ILE A 78 -19.20 26.91 6.71
CA ILE A 78 -18.01 27.76 6.58
C ILE A 78 -17.34 27.57 5.21
N PHE A 79 -17.16 26.32 4.80
CA PHE A 79 -16.38 25.94 3.62
C PHE A 79 -17.24 25.28 2.56
N ARG A 80 -16.87 25.52 1.31
CA ARG A 80 -17.34 24.69 0.19
C ARG A 80 -16.65 23.33 0.20
N ARG A 81 -17.23 22.32 -0.45
CA ARG A 81 -16.65 20.96 -0.49
C ARG A 81 -15.27 20.96 -1.13
N GLU A 82 -15.12 21.71 -2.22
CA GLU A 82 -13.87 21.83 -2.98
C GLU A 82 -12.77 22.52 -2.16
N GLU A 83 -13.15 23.43 -1.26
CA GLU A 83 -12.23 24.09 -0.33
C GLU A 83 -11.72 23.10 0.72
N ILE A 84 -12.62 22.28 1.30
CA ILE A 84 -12.24 21.21 2.24
C ILE A 84 -11.33 20.20 1.55
N ASP A 85 -11.70 19.74 0.36
CA ASP A 85 -10.89 18.82 -0.44
C ASP A 85 -9.50 19.37 -0.71
N TRP A 86 -9.42 20.64 -1.11
CA TRP A 86 -8.14 21.29 -1.36
C TRP A 86 -7.27 21.34 -0.10
N LEU A 87 -7.84 21.75 1.05
CA LEU A 87 -7.10 21.81 2.32
C LEU A 87 -6.60 20.43 2.76
N LEU A 88 -7.44 19.38 2.63
CA LEU A 88 -7.05 18.00 2.92
C LEU A 88 -5.91 17.54 1.99
N LYS A 89 -6.01 17.82 0.69
CA LYS A 89 -4.95 17.49 -0.30
C LYS A 89 -3.64 18.20 0.05
N GLU A 90 -3.72 19.48 0.40
CA GLU A 90 -2.54 20.29 0.70
C GLU A 90 -1.87 19.82 2.00
N GLU A 91 -2.65 19.36 2.99
CA GLU A 91 -2.10 18.74 4.19
C GLU A 91 -1.38 17.43 3.88
N VAL A 92 -1.95 16.55 3.04
CA VAL A 92 -1.28 15.30 2.62
C VAL A 92 0.06 15.57 1.92
N LYS A 93 0.13 16.64 1.11
CA LYS A 93 1.36 17.01 0.38
C LYS A 93 2.46 17.56 1.30
N ASN A 94 2.10 18.35 2.29
CA ASN A 94 3.06 19.17 3.04
C ASN A 94 3.23 18.77 4.51
N GLY A 95 2.40 17.85 5.04
CA GLY A 95 2.25 17.66 6.47
C GLY A 95 2.11 16.19 6.90
N ILE A 96 2.95 15.79 7.86
CA ILE A 96 2.82 14.50 8.57
C ILE A 96 1.89 14.65 9.79
N ARG A 97 1.63 15.89 10.25
CA ARG A 97 0.93 16.14 11.52
C ARG A 97 -0.55 15.74 11.50
N GLY A 98 -1.22 15.80 10.34
CA GLY A 98 -2.65 15.46 10.20
C GLY A 98 -3.57 16.27 11.12
N THR A 99 -3.16 17.48 11.51
CA THR A 99 -3.88 18.34 12.45
C THR A 99 -5.22 18.81 11.86
N PHE A 100 -5.24 19.17 10.58
CA PHE A 100 -6.49 19.60 9.94
C PHE A 100 -7.39 18.39 9.64
N ILE A 101 -6.83 17.25 9.21
CA ILE A 101 -7.55 15.98 9.09
C ILE A 101 -8.21 15.58 10.43
N ASP A 102 -7.47 15.63 11.55
CA ASP A 102 -8.00 15.33 12.87
C ASP A 102 -9.15 16.28 13.25
N PHE A 103 -8.98 17.57 12.98
CA PHE A 103 -10.03 18.57 13.19
C PHE A 103 -11.28 18.26 12.36
N VAL A 104 -11.12 17.96 11.06
CA VAL A 104 -12.22 17.60 10.16
C VAL A 104 -12.96 16.37 10.67
N ILE A 105 -12.25 15.32 11.08
CA ILE A 105 -12.86 14.12 11.65
C ILE A 105 -13.64 14.43 12.93
N LYS A 106 -13.08 15.25 13.83
CA LYS A 106 -13.74 15.62 15.09
C LYS A 106 -15.01 16.46 14.86
N THR A 107 -15.08 17.24 13.77
CA THR A 107 -16.32 17.95 13.40
C THR A 107 -17.46 17.01 12.98
N GLY A 108 -17.15 15.74 12.71
CA GLY A 108 -18.12 14.77 12.18
C GLY A 108 -18.33 14.89 10.67
N TYR A 109 -17.55 15.74 9.98
CA TYR A 109 -17.61 15.88 8.53
C TYR A 109 -17.28 14.55 7.85
N LYS A 110 -18.16 14.17 6.91
CA LYS A 110 -17.98 13.04 6.00
C LYS A 110 -18.13 13.56 4.59
N ASP A 111 -17.34 13.00 3.69
CA ASP A 111 -17.48 13.30 2.29
C ASP A 111 -18.77 12.68 1.73
N GLU A 112 -19.55 13.48 1.03
CA GLU A 112 -20.77 13.06 0.34
C GLU A 112 -20.48 13.12 -1.17
N PRO A 113 -20.72 12.04 -1.95
CA PRO A 113 -20.61 12.08 -3.41
C PRO A 113 -21.63 13.06 -4.00
N ASP A 114 -21.34 13.58 -5.19
CA ASP A 114 -22.38 14.38 -5.88
C ASP A 114 -23.51 13.43 -6.33
N LEU A 115 -24.76 13.87 -6.17
CA LEU A 115 -25.95 13.04 -6.39
C LEU A 115 -26.08 12.48 -7.81
N ASP A 116 -25.34 13.04 -8.77
CA ASP A 116 -25.35 12.62 -10.18
C ASP A 116 -24.18 11.65 -10.54
N GLU A 117 -23.28 11.34 -9.60
CA GLU A 117 -22.08 10.50 -9.80
C GLU A 117 -22.35 8.98 -9.77
N GLU A 118 -23.61 8.53 -9.65
CA GLU A 118 -23.95 7.09 -9.76
C GLU A 118 -23.48 6.46 -11.08
N SER A 119 -23.21 7.28 -12.10
CA SER A 119 -22.70 6.82 -13.41
C SER A 119 -21.18 6.86 -13.56
N SER A 120 -20.44 7.55 -12.68
CA SER A 120 -18.98 7.69 -12.83
C SER A 120 -18.32 8.21 -11.54
N PRO A 121 -17.61 7.36 -10.77
CA PRO A 121 -16.98 7.76 -9.49
C PRO A 121 -15.65 8.50 -9.68
N HIS A 122 -15.53 9.31 -10.73
CA HIS A 122 -14.28 9.97 -11.13
C HIS A 122 -14.07 11.25 -10.31
N ARG A 123 -13.33 11.14 -9.22
CA ARG A 123 -12.94 12.27 -8.38
C ARG A 123 -11.56 12.08 -7.77
N THR A 124 -10.66 13.02 -8.07
CA THR A 124 -9.36 13.12 -7.43
C THR A 124 -9.52 13.64 -5.99
N THR A 125 -9.26 12.81 -4.99
CA THR A 125 -9.39 13.14 -3.55
C THR A 125 -8.04 13.20 -2.83
N ALA A 126 -8.02 13.64 -1.56
CA ALA A 126 -6.82 13.60 -0.72
C ALA A 126 -6.25 12.18 -0.54
N VAL A 127 -7.11 11.16 -0.56
CA VAL A 127 -6.69 9.74 -0.51
C VAL A 127 -5.80 9.41 -1.72
N HIS A 128 -6.18 9.79 -2.94
CA HIS A 128 -5.37 9.56 -4.14
C HIS A 128 -3.99 10.24 -4.07
N HIS A 129 -3.95 11.50 -3.60
CA HIS A 129 -2.68 12.21 -3.41
C HIS A 129 -1.74 11.55 -2.40
N SER A 130 -2.27 10.73 -1.49
CA SER A 130 -1.45 9.97 -0.54
C SER A 130 -0.76 8.75 -1.16
N PHE A 131 -1.09 8.38 -2.39
CA PHE A 131 -0.48 7.23 -3.08
C PHE A 131 1.02 7.43 -3.28
N GLY A 132 1.48 8.62 -3.64
CA GLY A 132 2.92 8.91 -3.81
C GLY A 132 3.71 9.02 -2.49
N GLN A 133 3.03 9.00 -1.34
CA GLN A 133 3.66 9.23 -0.03
C GLN A 133 4.28 7.95 0.54
N SER A 134 5.25 8.14 1.44
CA SER A 134 5.93 7.03 2.13
C SER A 134 4.94 6.23 2.99
N THR A 135 4.84 4.93 2.73
CA THR A 135 3.97 4.01 3.47
C THR A 135 4.36 3.87 4.95
N TYR A 136 5.64 4.04 5.30
CA TYR A 136 6.12 3.95 6.68
C TYR A 136 5.63 5.10 7.57
N TYR A 137 5.55 6.32 7.04
CA TYR A 137 5.17 7.51 7.82
C TYR A 137 3.70 7.91 7.67
N TYR A 138 3.09 7.63 6.52
CA TYR A 138 1.77 8.16 6.18
C TYR A 138 0.61 7.18 6.40
N SER A 139 0.85 5.88 6.64
CA SER A 139 -0.22 4.89 6.83
C SER A 139 -1.26 5.33 7.88
N GLY A 140 -0.81 5.86 9.02
CA GLY A 140 -1.69 6.41 10.05
C GLY A 140 -2.52 7.62 9.59
N LEU A 141 -1.94 8.51 8.78
CA LEU A 141 -2.63 9.66 8.21
C LEU A 141 -3.64 9.23 7.14
N VAL A 142 -3.27 8.29 6.27
CA VAL A 142 -4.16 7.74 5.23
C VAL A 142 -5.32 7.00 5.87
N SER A 143 -5.07 6.23 6.93
CA SER A 143 -6.14 5.60 7.72
C SER A 143 -7.13 6.63 8.27
N LYS A 144 -6.64 7.79 8.75
CA LYS A 144 -7.51 8.89 9.18
C LYS A 144 -8.39 9.43 8.05
N LEU A 145 -7.84 9.62 6.84
CA LEU A 145 -8.62 10.08 5.68
C LEU A 145 -9.83 9.19 5.38
N PHE A 146 -9.74 7.88 5.59
CA PHE A 146 -10.89 6.96 5.43
C PHE A 146 -11.99 7.12 6.48
N ASN A 147 -11.82 7.94 7.52
CA ASN A 147 -12.92 8.38 8.39
C ASN A 147 -13.75 9.50 7.74
N ILE A 148 -13.13 10.27 6.84
CA ILE A 148 -13.78 11.32 6.05
C ILE A 148 -14.38 10.71 4.78
N TYR A 149 -13.58 9.96 4.03
CA TYR A 149 -13.98 9.24 2.81
C TYR A 149 -14.39 7.81 3.17
N ASN A 150 -15.51 7.67 3.88
CA ASN A 150 -15.91 6.42 4.51
C ASN A 150 -16.98 5.62 3.72
N ARG A 151 -17.21 5.98 2.47
CA ARG A 151 -18.07 5.24 1.52
C ARG A 151 -17.25 4.18 0.82
N PHE A 152 -17.36 2.93 1.30
CA PHE A 152 -16.62 1.79 0.76
C PHE A 152 -17.39 1.02 -0.33
N ASP A 153 -18.66 1.38 -0.54
CA ASP A 153 -19.47 0.95 -1.67
C ASP A 153 -19.08 1.63 -2.97
N ILE A 154 -18.31 2.72 -2.90
CA ILE A 154 -17.82 3.49 -4.05
C ILE A 154 -16.30 3.39 -4.10
N ASN A 155 -15.76 2.89 -5.21
CA ASN A 155 -14.33 2.89 -5.47
C ASN A 155 -13.95 4.14 -6.28
N TYR A 156 -13.88 5.30 -5.61
CA TYR A 156 -13.50 6.56 -6.24
C TYR A 156 -12.22 6.38 -7.05
N THR A 157 -12.24 6.94 -8.26
CA THR A 157 -11.15 6.89 -9.24
C THR A 157 -10.67 8.30 -9.54
N ASP A 158 -9.37 8.55 -9.56
CA ASP A 158 -8.85 9.85 -10.01
C ASP A 158 -8.79 9.94 -11.54
N GLU A 159 -8.35 11.09 -12.05
CA GLU A 159 -8.19 11.34 -13.49
C GLU A 159 -7.22 10.37 -14.19
N LEU A 160 -6.35 9.70 -13.43
CA LEU A 160 -5.41 8.72 -13.93
C LEU A 160 -5.95 7.29 -13.84
N GLY A 161 -7.11 7.08 -13.20
CA GLY A 161 -7.72 5.79 -12.94
C GLY A 161 -7.14 5.06 -11.72
N LEU A 162 -6.36 5.74 -10.88
CA LEU A 162 -5.98 5.22 -9.57
C LEU A 162 -7.23 5.22 -8.67
N THR A 163 -7.38 4.22 -7.81
CA THR A 163 -8.58 4.10 -6.96
C THR A 163 -8.26 4.20 -5.47
N HIS A 164 -9.27 4.49 -4.64
CA HIS A 164 -9.12 4.43 -3.17
C HIS A 164 -8.68 3.06 -2.67
N HIS A 165 -9.20 1.99 -3.26
CA HIS A 165 -8.80 0.62 -2.92
C HIS A 165 -7.29 0.38 -3.18
N HIS A 166 -6.74 0.90 -4.28
CA HIS A 166 -5.28 0.83 -4.52
C HIS A 166 -4.49 1.50 -3.41
N VAL A 167 -4.93 2.68 -2.95
CA VAL A 167 -4.28 3.41 -1.84
C VAL A 167 -4.35 2.60 -0.54
N ALA A 168 -5.50 2.00 -0.23
CA ALA A 168 -5.67 1.16 0.95
C ALA A 168 -4.72 -0.06 0.94
N CYS A 169 -4.62 -0.76 -0.20
CA CYS A 169 -3.70 -1.89 -0.36
C CYS A 169 -2.23 -1.47 -0.23
N LYS A 170 -1.83 -0.36 -0.88
CA LYS A 170 -0.45 0.16 -0.83
C LYS A 170 0.01 0.51 0.58
N HIS A 171 -0.90 1.07 1.39
CA HIS A 171 -0.60 1.42 2.79
C HIS A 171 -0.86 0.28 3.78
N GLY A 172 -1.26 -0.91 3.30
CA GLY A 172 -1.50 -2.09 4.13
C GLY A 172 -2.61 -1.91 5.15
N LEU A 173 -3.67 -1.17 4.79
CA LEU A 173 -4.78 -0.85 5.69
C LEU A 173 -5.82 -1.97 5.68
N ASP A 174 -5.50 -3.10 6.34
CA ASP A 174 -6.29 -4.35 6.34
C ASP A 174 -7.81 -4.11 6.53
N ASP A 175 -8.20 -3.42 7.61
CA ASP A 175 -9.61 -3.16 7.92
C ASP A 175 -10.34 -2.34 6.84
N ILE A 176 -9.61 -1.51 6.09
CA ILE A 176 -10.16 -0.70 5.01
C ILE A 176 -10.27 -1.51 3.72
N VAL A 177 -9.25 -2.32 3.43
CA VAL A 177 -9.27 -3.26 2.30
C VAL A 177 -10.45 -4.23 2.46
N GLU A 178 -10.63 -4.83 3.63
CA GLU A 178 -11.76 -5.74 3.90
C GLU A 178 -13.11 -5.05 3.68
N LYS A 179 -13.31 -3.84 4.20
CA LYS A 179 -14.55 -3.07 3.98
C LYS A 179 -14.83 -2.83 2.50
N PHE A 180 -13.82 -2.49 1.71
CA PHE A 180 -13.97 -2.34 0.27
C PHE A 180 -14.42 -3.66 -0.38
N LEU A 181 -13.78 -4.78 -0.03
CA LEU A 181 -14.09 -6.08 -0.60
C LEU A 181 -15.47 -6.63 -0.21
N GLU A 182 -15.95 -6.35 1.00
CA GLU A 182 -17.28 -6.78 1.50
C GLU A 182 -18.45 -6.25 0.65
N HIS A 183 -18.29 -5.10 0.00
CA HIS A 183 -19.36 -4.52 -0.82
C HIS A 183 -19.50 -5.20 -2.19
N GLY A 184 -18.54 -6.05 -2.60
CA GLY A 184 -18.63 -6.93 -3.77
C GLY A 184 -18.64 -6.27 -5.15
N GLN A 185 -18.63 -4.93 -5.21
CA GLN A 185 -18.63 -4.16 -6.48
C GLN A 185 -17.21 -3.85 -6.98
N ILE A 186 -16.19 -4.16 -6.20
CA ILE A 186 -14.81 -3.80 -6.50
C ILE A 186 -14.15 -4.96 -7.22
N ASP A 187 -13.62 -4.68 -8.41
CA ASP A 187 -12.77 -5.62 -9.12
C ASP A 187 -11.45 -5.81 -8.34
N PRO A 188 -11.17 -7.01 -7.80
CA PRO A 188 -9.94 -7.27 -7.06
C PRO A 188 -8.70 -7.30 -7.97
N ASN A 189 -8.89 -7.19 -9.28
CA ASN A 189 -7.84 -7.17 -10.31
C ASN A 189 -7.69 -5.81 -11.01
N CYS A 190 -8.29 -4.75 -10.47
CA CYS A 190 -8.10 -3.40 -11.01
C CYS A 190 -6.61 -3.02 -11.01
N LEU A 191 -6.10 -2.48 -12.12
CA LEU A 191 -4.67 -2.19 -12.26
C LEU A 191 -4.39 -0.71 -12.03
N VAL A 192 -3.32 -0.40 -11.31
CA VAL A 192 -2.77 0.96 -11.24
C VAL A 192 -2.36 1.37 -12.65
N PRO A 193 -2.93 2.42 -13.25
CA PRO A 193 -2.70 2.70 -14.67
C PRO A 193 -1.26 3.09 -15.01
N GLU A 194 -0.50 3.64 -14.05
CA GLU A 194 0.90 4.01 -14.25
C GLU A 194 1.83 2.79 -14.26
N THR A 195 1.73 1.89 -13.28
CA THR A 195 2.67 0.77 -13.08
C THR A 195 2.13 -0.59 -13.54
N GLY A 196 0.82 -0.71 -13.71
CA GLY A 196 0.14 -1.99 -13.95
C GLY A 196 0.03 -2.87 -12.70
N ASP A 197 0.38 -2.37 -11.51
CA ASP A 197 0.27 -3.15 -10.28
C ASP A 197 -1.19 -3.41 -9.96
N SER A 198 -1.55 -4.68 -9.73
CA SER A 198 -2.85 -5.04 -9.15
C SER A 198 -2.88 -4.75 -7.65
N PRO A 199 -4.06 -4.79 -6.98
CA PRO A 199 -4.14 -4.58 -5.54
C PRO A 199 -3.35 -5.65 -4.77
N LEU A 200 -3.22 -6.86 -5.33
CA LEU A 200 -2.40 -7.93 -4.77
C LEU A 200 -0.92 -7.60 -4.80
N HIS A 201 -0.40 -6.97 -5.87
CA HIS A 201 0.99 -6.48 -5.90
C HIS A 201 1.22 -5.47 -4.77
N LEU A 202 0.33 -4.49 -4.64
CA LEU A 202 0.43 -3.43 -3.63
C LEU A 202 0.37 -3.99 -2.20
N ALA A 203 -0.55 -4.91 -1.93
CA ALA A 203 -0.69 -5.55 -0.62
C ALA A 203 0.53 -6.41 -0.26
N LEU A 204 1.10 -7.11 -1.25
CA LEU A 204 2.35 -7.85 -1.08
C LEU A 204 3.49 -6.90 -0.74
N GLU A 205 3.71 -5.82 -1.49
CA GLU A 205 4.72 -4.82 -1.18
C GLU A 205 4.54 -4.22 0.22
N ALA A 206 3.30 -3.93 0.62
CA ALA A 206 2.95 -3.45 1.96
C ALA A 206 3.16 -4.48 3.08
N ARG A 207 3.45 -5.75 2.75
CA ARG A 207 3.58 -6.87 3.68
C ARG A 207 2.29 -7.18 4.46
N SER A 208 1.15 -6.83 3.89
CA SER A 208 -0.14 -6.86 4.54
C SER A 208 -0.81 -8.22 4.32
N LYS A 209 -0.56 -9.14 5.25
CA LYS A 209 -1.00 -10.55 5.16
C LYS A 209 -2.51 -10.69 5.03
N LYS A 210 -3.27 -9.96 5.85
CA LYS A 210 -4.73 -10.03 5.81
C LYS A 210 -5.28 -9.49 4.50
N SER A 211 -4.75 -8.37 4.00
CA SER A 211 -5.17 -7.88 2.68
C SER A 211 -4.84 -8.86 1.56
N VAL A 212 -3.65 -9.49 1.59
CA VAL A 212 -3.28 -10.54 0.62
C VAL A 212 -4.26 -11.71 0.67
N GLU A 213 -4.54 -12.22 1.86
CA GLU A 213 -5.51 -13.30 2.08
C GLU A 213 -6.91 -12.92 1.57
N SER A 214 -7.42 -11.76 1.98
CA SER A 214 -8.74 -11.27 1.59
C SER A 214 -8.86 -11.09 0.07
N LEU A 215 -7.83 -10.51 -0.57
CA LEU A 215 -7.77 -10.34 -2.03
C LEU A 215 -7.81 -11.69 -2.77
N LEU A 216 -6.98 -12.65 -2.37
CA LEU A 216 -6.97 -13.99 -2.97
C LEU A 216 -8.32 -14.69 -2.76
N ARG A 217 -8.93 -14.56 -1.57
CA ARG A 217 -10.25 -15.12 -1.25
C ARG A 217 -11.39 -14.52 -2.04
N VAL A 218 -11.29 -13.29 -2.55
CA VAL A 218 -12.28 -12.71 -3.48
C VAL A 218 -11.93 -12.91 -4.97
N GLY A 219 -10.78 -13.50 -5.28
CA GLY A 219 -10.42 -13.87 -6.65
C GLY A 219 -9.43 -12.92 -7.33
N ALA A 220 -8.58 -12.25 -6.56
CA ALA A 220 -7.39 -11.62 -7.12
C ALA A 220 -6.53 -12.67 -7.85
N ASP A 221 -6.01 -12.31 -9.02
CA ASP A 221 -5.21 -13.16 -9.87
C ASP A 221 -3.75 -13.22 -9.35
N PRO A 222 -3.29 -14.36 -8.78
CA PRO A 222 -1.92 -14.59 -8.34
C PRO A 222 -0.89 -14.59 -9.47
N ASN A 223 -1.33 -14.58 -10.73
CA ASN A 223 -0.48 -14.59 -11.92
C ASN A 223 -0.56 -13.28 -12.73
N SER A 224 -1.35 -12.29 -12.29
CA SER A 224 -1.42 -10.98 -12.95
C SER A 224 -0.02 -10.38 -13.04
N ALA A 225 0.35 -9.88 -14.22
CA ALA A 225 1.67 -9.28 -14.43
C ALA A 225 1.52 -7.76 -14.56
N ASN A 226 2.33 -7.01 -13.81
CA ASN A 226 2.41 -5.57 -13.95
C ASN A 226 3.14 -5.15 -15.25
N LYS A 227 3.35 -3.85 -15.48
CA LYS A 227 4.00 -3.38 -16.72
C LYS A 227 5.47 -3.80 -16.84
N GLU A 228 6.16 -4.13 -15.74
CA GLU A 228 7.51 -4.71 -15.77
C GLU A 228 7.47 -6.25 -15.96
N GLY A 229 6.28 -6.83 -16.16
CA GLY A 229 6.07 -8.28 -16.26
C GLY A 229 6.20 -9.01 -14.91
N LEU A 230 6.33 -8.27 -13.80
CA LEU A 230 6.43 -8.87 -12.47
C LEU A 230 5.05 -9.39 -12.07
N THR A 231 5.01 -10.64 -11.60
CA THR A 231 3.83 -11.26 -11.00
C THR A 231 3.88 -11.15 -9.47
N PRO A 232 2.78 -11.41 -8.73
CA PRO A 232 2.79 -11.52 -7.27
C PRO A 232 3.94 -12.36 -6.71
N LEU A 233 4.28 -13.49 -7.36
CA LEU A 233 5.41 -14.33 -6.96
C LEU A 233 6.76 -13.62 -7.14
N HIS A 234 6.94 -12.83 -8.21
CA HIS A 234 8.15 -12.00 -8.36
C HIS A 234 8.28 -10.96 -7.25
N ILE A 235 7.18 -10.32 -6.86
CA ILE A 235 7.16 -9.34 -5.76
C ILE A 235 7.60 -9.99 -4.46
N ILE A 236 7.13 -11.20 -4.16
CA ILE A 236 7.57 -11.97 -2.98
C ILE A 236 9.07 -12.27 -3.07
N CYS A 237 9.55 -12.77 -4.20
CA CYS A 237 10.93 -13.24 -4.37
C CYS A 237 11.99 -12.13 -4.47
N LYS A 238 11.61 -10.90 -4.84
CA LYS A 238 12.50 -9.73 -4.89
C LYS A 238 12.87 -9.19 -3.49
N ARG A 239 12.12 -9.57 -2.45
CA ARG A 239 12.26 -9.02 -1.11
C ARG A 239 13.44 -9.63 -0.34
N HIS A 240 13.94 -8.87 0.63
CA HIS A 240 15.05 -9.26 1.49
C HIS A 240 14.63 -9.78 2.87
N ASP A 241 13.33 -9.78 3.19
CA ASP A 241 12.84 -10.31 4.47
C ASP A 241 12.63 -11.83 4.41
N ASP A 242 12.98 -12.53 5.49
CA ASP A 242 12.83 -13.99 5.64
C ASP A 242 11.36 -14.46 5.81
N ASN A 243 10.38 -13.60 5.50
CA ASN A 243 8.97 -13.91 5.70
C ASN A 243 8.44 -14.80 4.58
N VAL A 244 8.45 -16.10 4.83
CA VAL A 244 7.91 -17.11 3.91
C VAL A 244 6.39 -17.25 3.94
N GLU A 245 5.72 -16.64 4.91
CA GLU A 245 4.28 -16.84 5.10
C GLU A 245 3.46 -16.29 3.93
N LEU A 246 3.90 -15.18 3.32
CA LEU A 246 3.25 -14.65 2.11
C LEU A 246 3.43 -15.58 0.90
N PHE A 247 4.56 -16.30 0.83
CA PHE A 247 4.78 -17.32 -0.19
C PHE A 247 3.82 -18.48 0.03
N GLU A 248 3.79 -19.05 1.23
CA GLU A 248 2.92 -20.19 1.56
C GLU A 248 1.45 -19.84 1.33
N MET A 249 0.99 -18.68 1.83
CA MET A 249 -0.36 -18.17 1.63
C MET A 249 -0.73 -18.00 0.16
N LEU A 250 0.17 -17.42 -0.66
CA LEU A 250 -0.09 -17.24 -2.09
C LEU A 250 -0.36 -18.59 -2.75
N PHE A 251 0.46 -19.61 -2.48
CA PHE A 251 0.28 -20.92 -3.09
C PHE A 251 -0.94 -21.67 -2.54
N GLU A 252 -1.12 -21.71 -1.22
CA GLU A 252 -2.22 -22.42 -0.57
C GLU A 252 -3.57 -21.93 -1.07
N LEU A 253 -3.82 -20.62 -1.03
CA LEU A 253 -5.10 -20.04 -1.45
C LEU A 253 -5.33 -20.11 -2.96
N SER A 254 -4.25 -20.07 -3.75
CA SER A 254 -4.33 -20.21 -5.22
C SER A 254 -4.64 -21.65 -5.63
N ASP A 255 -4.02 -22.62 -4.96
CA ASP A 255 -4.26 -24.05 -5.19
C ASP A 255 -5.69 -24.43 -4.77
N GLU A 256 -6.19 -23.91 -3.64
CA GLU A 256 -7.59 -24.09 -3.18
C GLU A 256 -8.62 -23.62 -4.20
N LYS A 257 -8.31 -22.55 -4.95
CA LYS A 257 -9.18 -21.99 -6.00
C LYS A 257 -8.96 -22.57 -7.39
N TYR A 258 -8.13 -23.62 -7.52
CA TYR A 258 -7.76 -24.23 -8.82
C TYR A 258 -7.16 -23.23 -9.81
N HIS A 259 -6.46 -22.21 -9.31
CA HIS A 259 -5.81 -21.21 -10.14
C HIS A 259 -4.31 -21.15 -9.82
N PRO A 260 -3.54 -22.16 -10.29
CA PRO A 260 -2.19 -22.42 -9.82
C PRO A 260 -1.23 -21.27 -10.14
N VAL A 261 -0.32 -21.00 -9.21
CA VAL A 261 0.73 -20.00 -9.39
C VAL A 261 1.74 -20.48 -10.44
N GLN A 262 2.04 -19.62 -11.42
CA GLN A 262 3.02 -19.88 -12.46
C GLN A 262 4.44 -19.70 -11.92
N ILE A 263 5.03 -20.81 -11.46
CA ILE A 263 6.34 -20.84 -10.79
C ILE A 263 7.49 -20.24 -11.63
N ASP A 264 7.41 -20.40 -12.96
CA ASP A 264 8.43 -19.98 -13.94
C ASP A 264 7.95 -18.83 -14.84
N ALA A 265 6.98 -18.04 -14.39
CA ALA A 265 6.59 -16.80 -15.07
C ALA A 265 7.83 -15.92 -15.32
N ARG A 266 7.83 -15.14 -16.40
CA ARG A 266 8.98 -14.31 -16.79
C ARG A 266 8.62 -12.84 -16.81
N ASP A 267 9.45 -12.03 -16.14
CA ASP A 267 9.37 -10.57 -16.21
C ASP A 267 9.84 -10.02 -17.58
N GLU A 268 9.81 -8.71 -17.75
CA GLU A 268 10.27 -8.05 -18.98
C GLU A 268 11.77 -8.25 -19.27
N LEU A 269 12.58 -8.66 -18.29
CA LEU A 269 13.98 -9.03 -18.48
C LEU A 269 14.17 -10.54 -18.67
N GLY A 270 13.08 -11.31 -18.71
CA GLY A 270 13.07 -12.76 -18.82
C GLY A 270 13.48 -13.48 -17.52
N ASN A 271 13.65 -12.77 -16.41
CA ASN A 271 13.92 -13.37 -15.12
C ASN A 271 12.68 -14.12 -14.64
N THR A 272 12.89 -15.29 -14.04
CA THR A 272 11.86 -15.98 -13.27
C THR A 272 11.92 -15.56 -11.79
N PRO A 273 10.92 -15.90 -10.96
CA PRO A 273 11.00 -15.64 -9.52
C PRO A 273 12.24 -16.25 -8.87
N LEU A 274 12.73 -17.40 -9.36
CA LEU A 274 13.98 -18.02 -8.91
C LEU A 274 15.20 -17.14 -9.19
N HIS A 275 15.26 -16.43 -10.33
CA HIS A 275 16.35 -15.50 -10.61
C HIS A 275 16.37 -14.36 -9.60
N LEU A 276 15.20 -13.78 -9.27
CA LEU A 276 15.10 -12.68 -8.31
C LEU A 276 15.45 -13.14 -6.89
N ALA A 277 14.93 -14.29 -6.46
CA ALA A 277 15.25 -14.89 -5.17
C ALA A 277 16.74 -15.21 -5.02
N LEU A 278 17.39 -15.70 -6.08
CA LEU A 278 18.83 -15.99 -6.06
C LEU A 278 19.71 -14.75 -6.06
N ASN A 279 19.22 -13.58 -6.48
CA ASN A 279 20.00 -12.34 -6.43
C ASN A 279 19.86 -11.65 -5.07
N ASN A 280 18.64 -11.63 -4.53
CA ASN A 280 18.28 -10.74 -3.41
C ASN A 280 17.49 -11.42 -2.28
N GLY A 281 16.90 -12.59 -2.54
CA GLY A 281 15.95 -13.23 -1.65
C GLY A 281 16.58 -14.07 -0.55
N PRO A 282 15.78 -14.41 0.48
CA PRO A 282 16.22 -15.31 1.54
C PRO A 282 16.33 -16.74 1.02
N LYS A 283 17.33 -17.50 1.53
CA LYS A 283 17.59 -18.90 1.12
C LYS A 283 16.34 -19.78 1.21
N LYS A 284 15.48 -19.53 2.20
CA LYS A 284 14.26 -20.30 2.40
C LYS A 284 13.27 -20.16 1.26
N ILE A 285 13.15 -18.97 0.65
CA ILE A 285 12.30 -18.76 -0.54
C ILE A 285 12.87 -19.52 -1.74
N VAL A 286 14.20 -19.54 -1.92
CA VAL A 286 14.86 -20.35 -2.95
C VAL A 286 14.54 -21.83 -2.77
N GLU A 287 14.67 -22.36 -1.55
CA GLU A 287 14.33 -23.75 -1.22
C GLU A 287 12.88 -24.07 -1.58
N LEU A 288 11.94 -23.20 -1.20
CA LEU A 288 10.52 -23.36 -1.46
C LEU A 288 10.21 -23.37 -2.97
N LEU A 289 10.78 -22.44 -3.74
CA LEU A 289 10.63 -22.41 -5.20
C LEU A 289 11.11 -23.71 -5.85
N LEU A 290 12.28 -24.21 -5.46
CA LEU A 290 12.83 -25.46 -5.99
C LEU A 290 11.97 -26.67 -5.61
N ARG A 291 11.45 -26.73 -4.38
CA ARG A 291 10.51 -27.79 -3.96
C ARG A 291 9.20 -27.75 -4.76
N ARG A 292 8.73 -26.55 -5.12
CA ARG A 292 7.58 -26.34 -6.01
C ARG A 292 7.89 -26.60 -7.49
N GLY A 293 9.15 -26.84 -7.86
CA GLY A 293 9.55 -27.26 -9.20
C GLY A 293 9.95 -26.13 -10.14
N ALA A 294 10.45 -25.01 -9.62
CA ALA A 294 11.06 -23.96 -10.43
C ALA A 294 12.20 -24.53 -11.29
N ASP A 295 12.20 -24.25 -12.60
CA ASP A 295 13.21 -24.77 -13.52
C ASP A 295 14.55 -24.03 -13.36
N THR A 296 15.57 -24.78 -12.94
CA THR A 296 16.92 -24.30 -12.66
C THR A 296 17.74 -23.98 -13.92
N ASN A 297 17.21 -24.27 -15.11
CA ASN A 297 17.90 -24.15 -16.39
C ASN A 297 17.37 -23.05 -17.30
N LEU A 298 16.32 -22.34 -16.88
CA LEU A 298 15.79 -21.23 -17.66
C LEU A 298 16.80 -20.08 -17.65
N ALA A 299 17.16 -19.59 -18.83
CA ALA A 299 17.99 -18.41 -18.97
C ALA A 299 17.09 -17.17 -19.12
N ASN A 300 17.49 -16.06 -18.49
CA ASN A 300 16.86 -14.76 -18.69
C ASN A 300 17.23 -14.17 -20.07
N LYS A 301 16.76 -12.95 -20.39
CA LYS A 301 17.08 -12.31 -21.68
C LYS A 301 18.57 -12.03 -21.87
N GLU A 302 19.40 -12.06 -20.84
CA GLU A 302 20.85 -11.93 -20.95
C GLU A 302 21.58 -13.29 -21.13
N GLY A 303 20.82 -14.39 -21.11
CA GLY A 303 21.39 -15.74 -21.15
C GLY A 303 21.85 -16.24 -19.78
N LEU A 304 21.56 -15.51 -18.69
CA LEU A 304 21.97 -15.88 -17.34
C LEU A 304 21.02 -16.93 -16.79
N THR A 305 21.55 -18.06 -16.33
CA THR A 305 20.79 -19.12 -15.64
C THR A 305 20.83 -18.93 -14.13
N PRO A 306 19.94 -19.59 -13.36
CA PRO A 306 20.03 -19.68 -11.91
C PRO A 306 21.42 -20.05 -11.39
N LEU A 307 22.06 -21.05 -12.00
CA LEU A 307 23.43 -21.44 -11.65
C LEU A 307 24.44 -20.31 -11.88
N TYR A 308 24.33 -19.59 -13.01
CA TYR A 308 25.19 -18.44 -13.29
C TYR A 308 25.06 -17.39 -12.20
N ILE A 309 23.82 -17.05 -11.78
CA ILE A 309 23.57 -16.05 -10.74
C ILE A 309 24.28 -16.46 -9.45
N ILE A 310 24.11 -17.71 -8.98
CA ILE A 310 24.77 -18.22 -7.78
C ILE A 310 26.30 -18.06 -7.86
N CYS A 311 26.91 -18.46 -8.98
CA CYS A 311 28.35 -18.38 -9.16
C CYS A 311 28.91 -16.96 -9.25
N ASN A 312 28.08 -15.98 -9.65
CA ASN A 312 28.48 -14.57 -9.77
C ASN A 312 28.26 -13.76 -8.48
N ARG A 313 27.65 -14.34 -7.44
CA ARG A 313 27.47 -13.65 -6.16
C ARG A 313 28.80 -13.44 -5.44
N HIS A 314 28.88 -12.38 -4.65
CA HIS A 314 30.09 -12.05 -3.87
C HIS A 314 30.20 -12.81 -2.54
N ASP A 315 29.09 -13.33 -2.02
CA ASP A 315 29.09 -14.25 -0.89
C ASP A 315 29.37 -15.67 -1.41
N ASP A 316 30.46 -16.30 -0.95
CA ASP A 316 30.85 -17.68 -1.32
C ASP A 316 29.85 -18.69 -0.71
N ASN A 317 28.59 -18.64 -1.17
CA ASN A 317 27.43 -19.25 -0.53
C ASN A 317 27.20 -20.66 -1.06
N VAL A 318 28.06 -21.58 -0.61
CA VAL A 318 28.05 -23.00 -0.98
C VAL A 318 26.68 -23.65 -0.77
N GLU A 319 25.93 -23.24 0.25
CA GLU A 319 24.61 -23.80 0.58
C GLU A 319 23.58 -23.62 -0.54
N LEU A 320 23.53 -22.45 -1.19
CA LEU A 320 22.61 -22.24 -2.33
C LEU A 320 22.97 -23.11 -3.52
N PHE A 321 24.27 -23.32 -3.73
CA PHE A 321 24.76 -24.20 -4.77
C PHE A 321 24.35 -25.65 -4.49
N GLU A 322 24.65 -26.18 -3.29
CA GLU A 322 24.26 -27.53 -2.87
C GLU A 322 22.73 -27.74 -2.99
N MET A 323 21.94 -26.80 -2.47
CA MET A 323 20.48 -26.82 -2.54
C MET A 323 19.96 -26.91 -3.97
N LEU A 324 20.56 -26.17 -4.91
CA LEU A 324 20.17 -26.22 -6.33
C LEU A 324 20.36 -27.63 -6.90
N PHE A 325 21.50 -28.27 -6.65
CA PHE A 325 21.79 -29.63 -7.17
C PHE A 325 20.95 -30.71 -6.48
N GLU A 326 20.80 -30.64 -5.16
CA GLU A 326 20.03 -31.63 -4.40
C GLU A 326 18.55 -31.63 -4.82
N LEU A 327 17.92 -30.45 -4.86
CA LEU A 327 16.49 -30.35 -5.13
C LEU A 327 16.15 -30.51 -6.62
N SER A 328 17.04 -30.10 -7.53
CA SER A 328 16.85 -30.30 -8.97
C SER A 328 16.94 -31.78 -9.37
N ASN A 329 17.85 -32.54 -8.74
CA ASN A 329 17.97 -33.99 -8.96
C ASN A 329 16.71 -34.74 -8.49
N ILE A 330 16.12 -34.33 -7.36
CA ILE A 330 14.85 -34.92 -6.86
C ILE A 330 13.70 -34.73 -7.87
N LYS A 331 13.72 -33.65 -8.65
CA LYS A 331 12.69 -33.35 -9.66
C LYS A 331 13.02 -33.88 -11.07
N TYR A 332 14.11 -34.65 -11.23
CA TYR A 332 14.60 -35.14 -12.53
C TYR A 332 14.88 -34.01 -13.55
N GLN A 333 15.26 -32.82 -13.07
CA GLN A 333 15.63 -31.67 -13.89
C GLN A 333 17.11 -31.32 -13.66
N PRO A 334 18.07 -32.11 -14.17
CA PRO A 334 19.48 -31.89 -13.86
C PRO A 334 19.95 -30.50 -14.29
N VAL A 335 20.76 -29.86 -13.44
CA VAL A 335 21.34 -28.53 -13.70
C VAL A 335 22.32 -28.61 -14.87
N LYS A 336 22.12 -27.77 -15.88
CA LYS A 336 22.99 -27.66 -17.07
C LYS A 336 24.18 -26.74 -16.79
N ILE A 337 25.25 -27.35 -16.28
CA ILE A 337 26.50 -26.68 -15.85
C ILE A 337 27.20 -25.91 -16.99
N ASN A 338 27.07 -26.41 -18.23
CA ASN A 338 27.77 -25.86 -19.40
C ASN A 338 26.97 -24.81 -20.19
N SER A 339 25.85 -24.32 -19.64
CA SER A 339 25.05 -23.28 -20.31
C SER A 339 25.85 -21.99 -20.44
N GLN A 340 25.84 -21.37 -21.62
CA GLN A 340 26.57 -20.14 -21.93
C GLN A 340 25.62 -18.93 -21.93
N ASP A 341 26.08 -17.81 -21.38
CA ASP A 341 25.42 -16.50 -21.49
C ASP A 341 25.56 -15.90 -22.91
N LYS A 342 24.98 -14.71 -23.13
CA LYS A 342 25.13 -13.98 -24.40
C LYS A 342 26.57 -13.61 -24.77
N LEU A 343 27.51 -13.66 -23.82
CA LEU A 343 28.94 -13.41 -24.04
C LEU A 343 29.74 -14.72 -24.21
N GLY A 344 29.07 -15.89 -24.24
CA GLY A 344 29.70 -17.20 -24.37
C GLY A 344 30.30 -17.75 -23.07
N LYS A 345 30.07 -17.10 -21.92
CA LYS A 345 30.61 -17.51 -20.62
C LYS A 345 29.69 -18.53 -19.97
N THR A 346 30.28 -19.61 -19.46
CA THR A 346 29.58 -20.55 -18.56
C THR A 346 29.72 -20.11 -17.11
N ALA A 347 28.89 -20.66 -16.22
CA ALA A 347 29.01 -20.46 -14.78
C ALA A 347 30.43 -20.79 -14.25
N LEU A 348 31.12 -21.75 -14.88
CA LEU A 348 32.49 -22.18 -14.54
C LEU A 348 33.57 -21.16 -14.92
N HIS A 349 33.27 -20.16 -15.75
CA HIS A 349 34.23 -19.11 -16.09
C HIS A 349 34.44 -18.11 -14.93
N PHE A 350 33.60 -18.13 -13.90
CA PHE A 350 33.73 -17.28 -12.72
C PHE A 350 34.59 -17.98 -11.66
N GLN A 351 35.81 -17.46 -11.51
CA GLN A 351 36.99 -18.02 -10.84
C GLN A 351 36.86 -18.40 -9.35
N ARG A 352 35.72 -18.16 -8.69
CA ARG A 352 35.58 -18.32 -7.22
C ARG A 352 35.16 -19.72 -6.78
N PHE A 353 34.54 -20.51 -7.67
CA PHE A 353 34.17 -21.91 -7.42
C PHE A 353 35.19 -22.93 -7.98
N SER A 354 36.26 -22.46 -8.64
CA SER A 354 37.35 -23.31 -9.11
C SER A 354 38.30 -23.68 -7.96
N SER A 355 37.90 -24.62 -7.11
CA SER A 355 38.77 -25.73 -6.66
C SER A 355 38.18 -26.50 -5.49
N LYS A 356 37.44 -25.87 -4.55
CA LYS A 356 36.98 -26.57 -3.34
C LYS A 356 35.58 -27.15 -3.44
N THR A 357 34.60 -26.39 -3.94
CA THR A 357 33.19 -26.80 -3.97
C THR A 357 32.86 -27.79 -5.09
N MET A 358 33.56 -27.68 -6.22
CA MET A 358 33.43 -28.59 -7.36
C MET A 358 34.12 -29.95 -7.17
N LEU A 359 35.02 -30.10 -6.18
CA LEU A 359 35.66 -31.38 -5.87
C LEU A 359 34.78 -32.31 -5.02
N THR A 360 33.65 -31.80 -4.51
CA THR A 360 32.70 -32.53 -3.65
C THR A 360 31.49 -33.10 -4.41
N ILE A 361 31.42 -32.90 -5.72
CA ILE A 361 30.38 -33.41 -6.65
C ILE A 361 31.07 -34.34 -7.64
#